data_AF-A0A1U8NK92-F1
#
_entry.id   AF-A0A1U8NK92-F1
#
_cell.length_a   1.000
_cell.length_b   1.000
_cell.length_c   1.000
_cell.angle_alpha   90.00
_cell.angle_beta   90.00
_cell.angle_gamma   90.00
#
_symmetry.space_group_name_H-M   'P 1'
#
loop_
_entity.id
_entity.type
_entity.pdbx_description
1 polymer ?
#
loop_
_entity_poly.entity_id
_entity_poly.type
_entity_poly.pdbx_seq_one_letter_code
_entity_poly.pdbx_strand_id
1 'polypeptide(L)'
;MAHQPENGESIQIIHYENGQKYEPHFDYFHDKANQELGGHRIATVLMYLSDVESGGETVFPNAEGKLSQPKDDSWSDCAKNGYAGNTMISIGDFVKCLLSCVFTFLGY
;
A
#
# COMPACT_ATOMS: atom_id res chain seq x y z
N MET A 1 9.86 -27.11 -5.97
CA MET A 1 10.29 -26.40 -4.76
C MET A 1 10.26 -24.93 -5.10
N ALA A 2 9.31 -24.16 -4.56
CA ALA A 2 9.36 -22.71 -4.71
C ALA A 2 10.54 -22.21 -3.88
N HIS A 3 11.47 -21.51 -4.51
CA HIS A 3 12.54 -20.81 -3.83
C HIS A 3 11.89 -19.76 -2.91
N GLN A 4 12.00 -19.92 -1.59
CA GLN A 4 11.59 -18.83 -0.70
C GLN A 4 12.58 -17.68 -0.92
N PRO A 5 12.11 -16.48 -1.27
CA PRO A 5 12.99 -15.34 -1.43
C PRO A 5 13.68 -15.07 -0.11
N GLU A 6 14.99 -14.79 -0.16
CA GLU A 6 15.78 -14.48 1.04
C GLU A 6 15.13 -13.37 1.87
N ASN A 7 14.53 -12.36 1.22
CA ASN A 7 14.04 -11.12 1.83
C ASN A 7 12.60 -10.78 1.41
N GLY A 8 11.78 -11.74 1.01
CA GLY A 8 10.46 -11.45 0.44
C GLY A 8 9.37 -12.41 0.89
N GLU A 9 8.21 -11.86 1.25
CA GLU A 9 7.01 -12.65 1.48
C GLU A 9 6.43 -13.16 0.15
N SER A 10 5.54 -14.15 0.22
CA SER A 10 4.77 -14.57 -0.97
C SER A 10 3.88 -13.43 -1.46
N ILE A 11 3.72 -13.30 -2.78
CA ILE A 11 2.84 -12.29 -3.38
C ILE A 11 1.41 -12.48 -2.87
N GLN A 12 0.80 -11.40 -2.41
CA GLN A 12 -0.61 -11.37 -2.02
C GLN A 12 -1.41 -10.65 -3.10
N ILE A 13 -2.53 -11.24 -3.53
CA ILE A 13 -3.44 -10.64 -4.52
C ILE A 13 -4.73 -10.27 -3.78
N ILE A 14 -5.11 -8.99 -3.85
CA ILE A 14 -6.31 -8.49 -3.16
C ILE A 14 -7.22 -7.83 -4.19
N HIS A 15 -8.45 -8.32 -4.33
CA HIS A 15 -9.47 -7.76 -5.22
C HIS A 15 -10.48 -6.92 -4.43
N TYR A 16 -10.75 -5.72 -4.93
CA TYR A 16 -11.70 -4.78 -4.33
C TYR A 16 -12.89 -4.63 -5.26
N GLU A 17 -14.08 -4.78 -4.69
CA GLU A 17 -15.35 -4.46 -5.33
C GLU A 17 -15.65 -2.96 -5.19
N ASN A 18 -16.68 -2.50 -5.91
CA ASN A 18 -17.06 -1.09 -5.91
C ASN A 18 -17.42 -0.61 -4.49
N GLY A 19 -16.83 0.52 -4.08
CA GLY A 19 -17.01 1.08 -2.74
C GLY A 19 -16.18 0.44 -1.63
N GLN A 20 -15.43 -0.65 -1.92
CA GLN A 20 -14.50 -1.21 -0.94
C GLN A 20 -13.23 -0.36 -0.83
N LYS A 21 -12.71 -0.29 0.39
CA LYS A 21 -11.43 0.36 0.70
C LYS A 21 -10.75 -0.38 1.83
N TYR A 22 -9.44 -0.20 1.92
CA TYR A 22 -8.61 -0.65 3.03
C TYR A 22 -8.33 0.55 3.92
N GLU A 23 -8.64 0.44 5.20
CA GLU A 23 -8.41 1.51 6.16
C GLU A 23 -6.90 1.78 6.35
N PRO A 24 -6.51 3.01 6.73
CA PRO A 24 -5.11 3.34 6.97
C PRO A 24 -4.46 2.34 7.95
N HIS A 25 -3.32 1.79 7.56
CA HIS A 25 -2.50 0.89 8.37
C HIS A 25 -1.01 1.01 8.03
N PHE A 26 -0.18 0.71 9.02
CA PHE A 26 1.24 0.44 8.80
C PHE A 26 1.45 -0.99 8.34
N ASP A 27 2.32 -1.17 7.34
CA ASP A 27 2.74 -2.50 6.90
C ASP A 27 3.70 -3.18 7.88
N TYR A 28 4.43 -2.40 8.68
CA TYR A 28 5.37 -2.92 9.66
C TYR A 28 4.69 -3.15 11.02
N PHE A 29 5.22 -4.12 11.77
CA PHE A 29 4.77 -4.40 13.13
C PHE A 29 5.43 -3.46 14.13
N HIS A 30 4.65 -2.93 15.07
CA HIS A 30 5.16 -2.10 16.17
C HIS A 30 5.68 -2.92 17.36
N ASP A 31 5.16 -4.13 17.55
CA ASP A 31 5.51 -5.00 18.66
C ASP A 31 6.59 -6.03 18.28
N LYS A 32 7.50 -6.28 19.23
CA LYS A 32 8.64 -7.19 19.01
C LYS A 32 8.21 -8.64 18.75
N ALA A 33 7.09 -9.07 19.33
CA ALA A 33 6.62 -10.45 19.18
C ALA A 33 6.20 -10.75 17.73
N ASN A 34 5.46 -9.85 17.10
CA ASN A 34 5.07 -9.99 15.69
C ASN A 34 6.25 -9.75 14.73
N GLN A 35 7.22 -8.92 15.10
CA GLN A 35 8.47 -8.77 14.33
C GLN A 35 9.30 -10.06 14.34
N GLU A 36 9.39 -10.77 15.46
CA GLU A 36 10.12 -12.05 15.57
C GLU A 36 9.44 -13.19 14.79
N LEU A 37 8.10 -13.15 14.68
CA LEU A 37 7.32 -14.18 13.98
C LEU A 37 7.15 -13.90 12.48
N GLY A 38 6.97 -12.64 12.09
CA GLY A 38 6.66 -12.21 10.73
C GLY A 38 7.82 -11.52 9.99
N GLY A 39 8.92 -11.21 10.68
CA GLY A 39 10.05 -10.44 10.16
C GLY A 39 9.81 -8.92 10.14
N HIS A 40 10.90 -8.16 9.93
CA HIS A 40 10.84 -6.70 9.82
C HIS A 40 10.55 -6.28 8.39
N ARG A 41 9.31 -5.88 8.10
CA ARG A 41 8.94 -5.37 6.77
C ARG A 41 9.58 -3.99 6.55
N ILE A 42 10.55 -3.92 5.64
CA ILE A 42 11.33 -2.71 5.36
C ILE A 42 10.88 -1.98 4.09
N ALA A 43 10.04 -2.61 3.27
CA ALA A 43 9.44 -2.03 2.08
C ALA A 43 8.27 -2.89 1.61
N THR A 44 7.23 -2.26 1.09
CA THR A 44 6.14 -2.92 0.37
C THR A 44 6.01 -2.33 -1.01
N VAL A 45 5.93 -3.18 -2.02
CA VAL A 45 5.66 -2.80 -3.41
C VAL A 45 4.21 -3.11 -3.72
N LEU A 46 3.49 -2.08 -4.14
CA LEU A 46 2.11 -2.20 -4.62
C LEU A 46 2.11 -2.17 -6.15
N MET A 47 1.65 -3.27 -6.76
CA MET A 47 1.44 -3.38 -8.21
C MET A 47 -0.06 -3.41 -8.50
N TYR A 48 -0.51 -2.53 -9.38
CA TYR A 48 -1.90 -2.47 -9.80
C TYR A 48 -2.10 -3.37 -11.02
N LEU A 49 -3.11 -4.24 -10.98
CA LEU A 49 -3.33 -5.25 -12.01
C LEU A 49 -4.40 -4.88 -13.05
N SER A 50 -5.10 -3.77 -12.83
CA SER A 50 -6.17 -3.30 -13.69
C SER A 50 -6.25 -1.78 -13.64
N ASP A 51 -6.58 -1.17 -14.78
CA ASP A 51 -6.99 0.22 -14.83
C ASP A 51 -8.39 0.38 -14.25
N VAL A 52 -8.65 1.53 -13.65
CA VAL A 52 -9.92 1.84 -13.01
C VAL A 52 -10.36 3.23 -13.40
N GLU A 53 -11.65 3.34 -13.72
CA GLU A 53 -12.23 4.56 -14.27
C GLU A 53 -12.25 5.72 -13.25
N SER A 54 -12.46 5.43 -11.97
CA SER A 54 -12.48 6.43 -10.90
C SER A 54 -12.09 5.84 -9.55
N GLY A 55 -11.32 6.62 -8.79
CA GLY A 55 -10.83 6.25 -7.47
C GLY A 55 -9.70 5.23 -7.49
N GLY A 56 -9.52 4.57 -6.34
CA GLY A 56 -8.58 3.48 -6.25
C GLY A 56 -7.13 3.80 -6.00
N GLU A 57 -6.87 5.05 -5.71
CA GLU A 57 -5.55 5.54 -5.42
C GLU A 57 -5.02 4.91 -4.12
N THR A 58 -3.70 4.75 -4.03
CA THR A 58 -3.04 4.56 -2.73
C THR A 58 -2.79 5.93 -2.15
N VAL A 59 -3.24 6.17 -0.92
CA VAL A 59 -3.17 7.49 -0.26
C VAL A 59 -2.31 7.42 0.99
N PHE A 60 -1.37 8.36 1.10
CA PHE A 60 -0.48 8.53 2.25
C PHE A 60 -0.89 9.80 3.01
N PRO A 61 -1.73 9.67 4.05
CA PRO A 61 -2.27 10.82 4.78
C PRO A 61 -1.20 11.60 5.57
N ASN A 62 -0.07 10.94 5.84
CA ASN A 62 1.04 11.47 6.64
C ASN A 62 2.32 11.71 5.83
N ALA A 63 2.26 11.64 4.49
CA ALA A 63 3.44 11.89 3.65
C ALA A 63 3.93 13.34 3.77
N GLU A 64 5.27 13.51 3.77
CA GLU A 64 5.90 14.80 3.59
C GLU A 64 5.53 15.34 2.21
N GLY A 65 4.89 16.51 2.16
CA GLY A 65 4.37 17.06 0.91
C GLY A 65 2.97 16.58 0.53
N LYS A 66 2.15 16.03 1.43
CA LYS A 66 0.75 15.70 1.12
C LYS A 66 -0.09 16.84 0.50
N LEU A 67 0.30 18.09 0.75
CA LEU A 67 -0.34 19.29 0.18
C LEU A 67 0.34 19.80 -1.10
N SER A 68 1.46 19.21 -1.52
CA SER A 68 2.20 19.66 -2.70
C SER A 68 1.61 19.13 -4.00
N GLN A 69 0.83 18.04 -3.94
CA GLN A 69 0.16 17.47 -5.10
C GLN A 69 -1.10 18.29 -5.40
N PRO A 70 -1.19 19.00 -6.54
CA PRO A 70 -2.42 19.68 -6.92
C PRO A 70 -3.54 18.66 -7.09
N LYS A 71 -4.67 18.90 -6.40
CA LYS A 71 -5.87 18.08 -6.47
C LYS A 71 -6.97 18.87 -7.18
N ASP A 72 -7.53 18.29 -8.22
CA ASP A 72 -8.72 18.77 -8.90
C ASP A 72 -9.89 17.78 -8.70
N ASP A 73 -10.99 18.00 -9.43
CA ASP A 73 -12.20 17.19 -9.33
C ASP A 73 -12.06 15.77 -9.93
N SER A 74 -10.94 15.46 -10.60
CA SER A 74 -10.68 14.11 -11.11
C SER A 74 -10.27 13.12 -10.01
N TRP A 75 -9.85 13.62 -8.84
CA TRP A 75 -9.46 12.80 -7.70
C TRP A 75 -10.65 12.34 -6.87
N SER A 76 -10.59 11.10 -6.38
CA SER A 76 -11.59 10.62 -5.42
C SER A 76 -11.48 11.32 -4.06
N ASP A 77 -12.55 11.22 -3.26
CA ASP A 77 -12.55 11.72 -1.89
C ASP A 77 -11.49 11.01 -1.01
N CYS A 78 -11.18 9.74 -1.33
CA CYS A 78 -10.07 8.97 -0.74
C CYS A 78 -8.75 9.73 -0.99
N ALA A 79 -8.48 10.11 -2.23
CA ALA A 79 -7.20 10.68 -2.64
C ALA A 79 -6.98 12.17 -2.35
N LYS A 80 -8.04 12.93 -2.02
CA LYS A 80 -7.92 14.35 -1.64
C LYS A 80 -7.27 14.55 -0.26
N ASN A 81 -7.27 13.51 0.58
CA ASN A 81 -6.82 13.60 1.97
C ASN A 81 -5.33 13.21 2.19
N GLY A 82 -4.53 13.14 1.13
CA GLY A 82 -3.11 12.81 1.24
C GLY A 82 -2.36 12.86 -0.08
N TYR A 83 -1.09 12.49 -0.02
CA TYR A 83 -0.32 12.24 -1.23
C TYR A 83 -0.82 10.93 -1.86
N ALA A 84 -1.18 10.93 -3.14
CA ALA A 84 -1.81 9.77 -3.77
C ALA A 84 -1.15 9.38 -5.10
N GLY A 85 -1.08 8.08 -5.37
CA GLY A 85 -0.48 7.56 -6.59
C GLY A 85 -0.74 6.08 -6.89
N ASN A 86 -0.39 5.69 -8.12
CA ASN A 86 -0.81 4.43 -8.76
C ASN A 86 0.33 3.43 -8.94
N THR A 87 1.48 3.66 -8.30
CA THR A 87 2.59 2.71 -8.13
C THR A 87 3.46 3.27 -7.02
N MET A 88 3.73 2.49 -5.97
CA MET A 88 4.56 2.99 -4.89
C MET A 88 5.29 1.89 -4.12
N ILE A 89 6.48 2.26 -3.63
CA ILE A 89 7.16 1.59 -2.54
C ILE A 89 6.72 2.29 -1.24
N SER A 90 6.07 1.57 -0.33
CA SER A 90 5.60 2.09 0.96
C SER A 90 6.31 1.43 2.14
N ILE A 91 6.57 2.23 3.17
CA ILE A 91 7.05 1.77 4.49
C ILE A 91 6.21 2.34 5.63
N GLY A 92 5.16 3.09 5.30
CA GLY A 92 4.36 3.87 6.23
C GLY A 92 2.88 3.60 6.05
N ASP A 93 2.09 4.35 6.81
CA ASP A 93 0.63 4.27 6.78
C ASP A 93 0.07 4.63 5.41
N PHE A 94 -0.75 3.75 4.82
CA PHE A 94 -1.48 4.04 3.59
C PHE A 94 -2.89 3.46 3.58
N VAL A 95 -3.73 4.10 2.77
CA VAL A 95 -5.09 3.67 2.41
C VAL A 95 -5.07 3.15 0.99
N LYS A 96 -5.74 2.02 0.72
CA LYS A 96 -5.89 1.47 -0.63
C LYS A 96 -7.36 1.44 -1.02
N CYS A 97 -7.68 1.92 -2.20
CA CYS A 97 -9.05 1.94 -2.70
C CYS A 97 -9.30 0.91 -3.86
N LEU A 98 -8.37 -0.06 -4.15
CA LEU A 98 -8.43 -0.95 -5.36
C LEU A 98 -7.61 -2.26 -5.44
N LEU A 99 -7.93 -3.12 -6.45
CA LEU A 99 -7.23 -4.36 -6.82
C LEU A 99 -5.73 -4.15 -6.99
N SER A 100 -4.95 -4.83 -6.15
CA SER A 100 -3.49 -4.76 -6.19
C SER A 100 -2.84 -6.07 -5.77
N CYS A 101 -1.67 -6.32 -6.34
CA CYS A 101 -0.68 -7.22 -5.76
C CYS A 101 0.16 -6.47 -4.73
N VAL A 102 0.34 -7.08 -3.58
CA VAL A 102 1.22 -6.61 -2.50
C VAL A 102 2.42 -7.54 -2.45
N PHE A 103 3.62 -6.98 -2.54
CA PHE A 103 4.87 -7.71 -2.33
C PHE A 103 5.69 -7.01 -1.25
N THR A 104 5.93 -7.71 -0.15
CA THR A 104 6.59 -7.12 1.02
C THR A 104 7.99 -7.69 1.20
N PHE A 105 8.95 -6.80 1.38
CA PHE A 105 10.35 -7.12 1.64
C PHE A 105 10.62 -7.14 3.15
N LEU A 106 11.25 -8.21 3.60
CA LEU A 106 11.76 -8.38 4.95
C LEU A 106 13.22 -7.92 5.01
N GLY A 107 13.56 -7.14 6.04
CA GLY A 107 14.92 -6.81 6.42
C GLY A 107 15.40 -7.76 7.52
N TYR A 108 16.63 -8.24 7.38
CA TYR A 108 17.36 -9.00 8.39
C TYR A 108 18.51 -8.16 8.96
#